data_AF-F3FWP6-F1
#
_entry.id   AF-F3FWP6-F1
#
_cell.length_a   1.000
_cell.length_b   1.000
_cell.length_c   1.000
_cell.angle_alpha   90.00
_cell.angle_beta   90.00
_cell.angle_gamma   90.00
#
_symmetry.space_group_name_H-M   'P 1'
#
loop_
_entity.id
_entity.type
_entity.pdbx_description
1 polymer ?
#
loop_
_entity_poly.entity_id
_entity_poly.type
_entity_poly.pdbx_seq_one_letter_code
_entity_poly.pdbx_strand_id
1 'polypeptide(L)'
;GGIAWRQGGQRWQAFDGVELSQDAQGALRISSPYLPPGHVEQTADAALIGADGRFELLGRLDRIVKLEEKRVSLPLIEQALAA
;
A
#
# COMPACT_ATOMS: atom_id res chain seq x y z
N GLY A 1 7.22 -4.46 -5.19
CA GLY A 1 6.09 -5.06 -4.46
C GLY A 1 4.96 -4.06 -4.47
N GLY A 2 3.98 -4.24 -5.36
CA GLY A 2 2.82 -3.35 -5.42
C GLY A 2 1.79 -3.80 -4.41
N ILE A 3 1.33 -2.88 -3.56
CA ILE A 3 0.31 -3.10 -2.52
C ILE A 3 -1.05 -2.48 -2.90
N ALA A 4 -1.04 -1.64 -3.93
CA ALA A 4 -2.18 -0.88 -4.39
C ALA A 4 -2.00 -0.49 -5.86
N TRP A 5 -3.11 -0.17 -6.52
CA TRP A 5 -3.16 0.31 -7.90
C TRP A 5 -3.99 1.59 -7.99
N ARG A 6 -3.83 2.34 -9.08
CA ARG A 6 -4.70 3.48 -9.41
C ARG A 6 -4.86 3.57 -10.92
N GLN A 7 -6.02 4.00 -11.39
CA GLN A 7 -6.27 4.30 -12.80
C GLN A 7 -6.64 5.78 -12.93
N GLY A 8 -5.60 6.62 -13.07
CA GLY A 8 -5.75 8.08 -13.01
C GLY A 8 -6.08 8.61 -11.61
N GLY A 9 -5.99 9.93 -11.43
CA GLY A 9 -6.29 10.59 -10.15
C GLY A 9 -5.24 10.41 -9.05
N GLN A 10 -5.58 10.88 -7.84
CA GLN A 10 -4.70 10.89 -6.67
C GLN A 10 -4.91 9.71 -5.72
N ARG A 11 -6.06 9.03 -5.83
CA ARG A 11 -6.47 7.92 -4.94
C ARG A 11 -5.91 6.58 -5.41
N TRP A 12 -5.40 5.82 -4.46
CA TRP A 12 -4.92 4.46 -4.60
C TRP A 12 -5.97 3.48 -4.04
N GLN A 13 -6.12 2.35 -4.73
CA GLN A 13 -6.96 1.23 -4.35
C GLN A 13 -6.06 0.07 -3.91
N ALA A 14 -6.18 -0.37 -2.66
CA ALA A 14 -5.49 -1.57 -2.19
C ALA A 14 -5.90 -2.80 -3.00
N PHE A 15 -5.00 -3.78 -3.14
CA PHE A 15 -5.38 -5.09 -3.69
C PHE A 15 -6.23 -5.87 -2.69
N ASP A 16 -6.97 -6.87 -3.18
CA ASP A 16 -7.77 -7.73 -2.32
C ASP A 16 -6.90 -8.44 -1.28
N GLY A 17 -7.38 -8.45 -0.03
CA GLY A 17 -6.65 -8.97 1.13
C GLY A 17 -5.55 -8.04 1.66
N VAL A 18 -5.29 -6.89 1.03
CA VAL A 18 -4.40 -5.87 1.60
C VAL A 18 -5.21 -4.96 2.53
N GLU A 19 -4.87 -5.00 3.81
CA GLU A 19 -5.46 -4.13 4.82
C GLU A 19 -4.57 -2.91 5.04
N LEU A 20 -5.20 -1.74 4.95
CA LEU A 20 -4.54 -0.46 5.17
C LEU A 20 -4.95 0.08 6.54
N SER A 21 -3.97 0.49 7.31
CA SER A 21 -4.16 1.22 8.56
C SER A 21 -3.18 2.38 8.65
N GLN A 22 -3.28 3.18 9.70
CA GLN A 22 -2.35 4.28 9.95
C GLN A 22 -1.79 4.20 11.36
N ASP A 23 -0.58 4.72 11.55
CA ASP A 23 -0.05 4.97 12.88
C ASP A 23 -0.59 6.28 13.49
N ALA A 24 -0.17 6.58 14.72
CA ALA A 24 -0.57 7.79 15.43
C ALA A 24 -0.06 9.09 14.78
N GLN A 25 0.89 8.99 13.84
CA GLN A 25 1.47 10.11 13.10
C GLN A 25 0.85 10.24 11.69
N GLY A 26 -0.08 9.35 11.32
CA GLY A 26 -0.73 9.32 10.01
C GLY A 26 0.06 8.57 8.93
N ALA A 27 1.14 7.88 9.28
CA ALA A 27 1.91 7.09 8.34
C ALA A 27 1.17 5.79 8.00
N LEU A 28 1.25 5.39 6.73
CA LEU A 28 0.57 4.22 6.21
C LEU A 28 1.18 2.93 6.77
N ARG A 29 0.31 2.03 7.22
CA ARG A 29 0.62 0.67 7.65
C ARG A 29 -0.11 -0.31 6.75
N ILE A 30 0.59 -1.35 6.32
CA ILE A 30 0.05 -2.34 5.39
C ILE A 30 0.15 -3.71 6.02
N SER A 31 -0.97 -4.40 6.11
CA SER A 31 -0.98 -5.86 6.29
C SER A 31 -1.43 -6.51 4.99
N SER A 32 -0.83 -7.63 4.64
CA SER A 32 -1.12 -8.33 3.39
C SER A 32 -0.86 -9.82 3.58
N PRO A 33 -1.61 -10.71 2.91
CA PRO A 33 -1.33 -12.14 2.88
C PRO A 33 0.03 -12.47 2.25
N TYR A 34 0.63 -11.52 1.53
CA TYR A 34 1.96 -11.68 0.94
C TYR A 34 3.10 -11.32 1.91
N LEU A 35 2.77 -10.79 3.08
CA LEU A 35 3.71 -10.59 4.19
C LEU A 35 3.64 -11.79 5.14
N PRO A 36 4.72 -12.05 5.92
CA PRO A 36 4.67 -13.08 6.95
C PRO A 36 3.44 -12.91 7.87
N PRO A 37 2.80 -14.00 8.32
CA PRO A 37 1.65 -13.90 9.21
C PRO A 37 1.94 -13.06 10.45
N GLY A 38 1.06 -12.10 10.75
CA GLY A 38 1.23 -11.15 11.86
C GLY A 38 2.20 -9.99 11.57
N HIS A 39 2.80 -9.92 10.37
CA HIS A 39 3.63 -8.80 9.96
C HIS A 39 2.77 -7.65 9.44
N VAL A 40 3.10 -6.44 9.92
CA VAL A 40 2.56 -5.18 9.41
C VAL A 40 3.74 -4.36 8.94
N GLU A 41 3.75 -4.04 7.66
CA GLU A 41 4.77 -3.17 7.08
C GLU A 41 4.44 -1.73 7.41
N GLN A 42 5.29 -1.10 8.23
CA GLN A 42 5.23 0.31 8.54
C GLN A 42 5.92 1.11 7.44
N THR A 43 5.19 2.00 6.77
CA THR A 43 5.81 2.97 5.87
C THR A 43 6.03 4.30 6.57
N ALA A 44 6.75 5.20 5.90
CA ALA A 44 6.91 6.58 6.32
C ALA A 44 6.15 7.53 5.37
N ASP A 45 5.17 7.00 4.64
CA ASP A 45 4.33 7.75 3.73
C ASP A 45 3.08 8.17 4.49
N ALA A 46 2.85 9.48 4.59
CA ALA A 46 1.58 10.01 5.09
C ALA A 46 0.49 9.61 4.11
N ALA A 47 -0.61 9.07 4.64
CA ALA A 47 -1.77 8.73 3.84
C ALA A 47 -3.05 9.36 4.40
N LEU A 48 -4.08 9.43 3.57
CA LEU A 48 -5.45 9.66 4.02
C LEU A 48 -6.28 8.48 3.54
N ILE A 49 -6.74 7.64 4.47
CA ILE A 49 -7.60 6.51 4.13
C ILE A 49 -9.05 6.99 4.13
N GLY A 50 -9.70 6.90 2.96
CA GLY A 50 -11.12 7.18 2.80
C GLY A 50 -11.99 6.04 3.30
N ALA A 51 -13.25 6.35 3.62
CA ALA A 51 -14.24 5.35 4.03
C ALA A 51 -14.56 4.33 2.93
N ASP A 52 -14.19 4.61 1.68
CA ASP A 52 -14.29 3.73 0.52
C ASP A 52 -13.14 2.70 0.43
N GLY A 53 -12.23 2.68 1.42
CA GLY A 53 -11.07 1.80 1.45
C GLY A 53 -9.94 2.23 0.51
N ARG A 54 -10.09 3.37 -0.16
CA ARG A 54 -9.04 3.98 -0.98
C ARG A 54 -8.20 4.91 -0.13
N PHE A 55 -6.99 5.21 -0.58
CA PHE A 55 -6.13 6.15 0.13
C PHE A 55 -5.42 7.13 -0.78
N GLU A 56 -5.15 8.32 -0.27
CA GLU A 56 -4.33 9.33 -0.94
C GLU A 56 -2.97 9.41 -0.24
N LEU A 57 -1.88 9.41 -0.99
CA LEU A 57 -0.55 9.66 -0.44
C LEU A 57 -0.33 11.16 -0.30
N LEU A 58 -0.13 11.64 0.93
CA LEU A 58 0.07 13.05 1.27
C LEU A 58 1.56 13.47 1.25
N GLY A 59 2.46 12.54 0.92
CA GLY A 59 3.90 12.74 0.93
C GLY A 59 4.60 11.89 1.99
N ARG A 60 5.90 12.11 2.20
CA ARG A 60 6.67 11.38 3.20
C ARG A 60 6.73 12.17 4.51
N LEU A 61 6.54 11.48 5.63
CA LEU A 61 6.70 12.05 6.98
C LEU A 61 8.17 12.20 7.36
N ASP A 62 9.04 11.37 6.79
CA ASP A 62 10.48 11.50 6.92
C ASP A 62 11.08 12.30 5.76
N ARG A 63 12.21 12.98 6.02
CA ARG A 63 12.98 13.72 5.00
C ARG A 63 13.77 12.80 4.05
N ILE A 64 13.47 11.50 4.02
CA ILE A 64 14.14 10.54 3.17
C ILE A 64 13.32 10.44 1.89
N VAL A 65 13.93 10.67 0.72
CA VAL A 65 13.27 10.43 -0.57
C VAL A 65 13.45 8.94 -0.90
N LYS A 66 12.38 8.16 -0.99
CA LYS A 66 12.45 6.73 -1.39
C LYS A 66 12.61 6.68 -2.91
N LEU A 67 13.84 6.83 -3.39
CA LEU A 67 14.26 6.33 -4.70
C LEU A 67 14.46 4.81 -4.59
N GLU A 68 13.40 4.04 -4.38
CA GLU A 68 13.49 2.59 -4.56
C GLU A 68 12.35 2.13 -5.46
N GLU A 69 12.72 2.09 -6.73
CA GLU A 69 12.07 1.50 -7.90
C GLU A 69 11.73 0.01 -7.67
N LYS A 70 10.89 -0.32 -6.69
CA LYS A 70 10.47 -1.71 -6.43
C LYS A 70 9.33 -2.10 -7.37
N ARG A 71 9.75 -2.56 -8.56
CA ARG A 71 8.99 -3.30 -9.58
C ARG A 71 7.79 -4.06 -9.00
N VAL A 72 6.63 -3.87 -9.62
CA VAL A 72 5.46 -4.73 -9.47
C VAL A 72 5.80 -6.06 -10.16
N SER A 73 5.87 -7.15 -9.40
CA SER A 73 5.97 -8.48 -10.00
C SER A 73 4.58 -8.89 -10.47
N LEU A 74 4.32 -8.69 -11.77
CA LEU A 74 3.15 -9.23 -12.49
C LEU A 74 2.80 -10.71 -12.15
N PRO A 75 3.75 -11.62 -11.87
CA PRO A 75 3.42 -13.02 -11.59
C PRO A 75 2.50 -13.26 -10.39
N LEU A 76 2.46 -12.33 -9.43
CA LEU A 76 1.62 -12.48 -8.22
C LEU A 76 0.15 -12.17 -8.52
N ILE A 77 -0.12 -11.26 -9.48
CA ILE A 77 -1.47 -10.90 -9.91
C ILE A 77 -2.07 -12.02 -10.77
N GLU A 78 -1.26 -12.67 -11.60
CA GLU A 78 -1.73 -13.77 -12.47
C GLU A 78 -2.16 -15.01 -11.68
N GLN A 79 -1.60 -15.26 -10.49
CA GLN A 79 -2.02 -16.38 -9.63
C GLN A 79 -3.33 -16.13 -8.89
N ALA A 80 -3.67 -14.87 -8.59
CA ALA A 80 -4.94 -14.53 -7.92
C ALA A 80 -6.15 -14.57 -8.86
N LEU A 81 -5.94 -14.51 -10.19
CA LEU A 81 -6.99 -14.52 -11.21
C LEU A 81 -7.30 -15.91 -11.78
N ALA A 82 -6.63 -16.96 -11.30
CA ALA A 82 -6.77 -18.33 -11.80
C ALA A 82 -7.69 -19.23 -10.96
N ALA A 83 -8.55 -18.65 -10.11
CA ALA A 83 -9.55 -19.37 -9.33
C ALA A 83 -10.98 -19.10 -9.83
#